data_AF-A0A8I6YHE5-F1
#
_entry.id   AF-A0A8I6YHE5-F1
#
_cell.length_a   1.000
_cell.length_b   1.000
_cell.length_c   1.000
_cell.angle_alpha   90.00
_cell.angle_beta   90.00
_cell.angle_gamma   90.00
#
_symmetry.space_group_name_H-M   'P 1'
#
loop_
_entity.id
_entity.type
_entity.pdbx_description
1 polymer ?
#
loop_
_entity_poly.entity_id
_entity_poly.type
_entity_poly.pdbx_seq_one_letter_code
_entity_poly.pdbx_strand_id
1 'polypeptide(L)'
;MRPPDGSSSSSGPHGKHELLQPEVVLYTASASASRRRGRASADLYALRALLQGYGLTMDERDVSTSKAHRSELKSLLAARGCAFSLPQLLVGGRPVGGPDDVRKLHQSGGLRPLLDGSPRPCRAFVCQACKRVGSEPCSECSEARNKMLDHGVMEQEEERRKLVRRWMSCWLLSGGAQQTVVSWSNTIDVIGRELFIRCLHLVSRRDYGASIASLNREFNSVVRDGDIYRLRRKNGVAEHWIYLSCGNNNPPEWDAYDPSTGRWIKVPKMPPAQSRFWESLAVGTELLVFGSAGVSLRYSILTNSWTGLPDADADAINTPRAWFGSASVGEKAYVAGGLDPSGTNVLSTAEMYDSETHTWTPLPSMNRARYGCSGAFMDGKFYVIGGYSSSHQVLTCGEEYDLNLRSWRVIDNMSQGLNETFAGAPPLLAVVNNELYAADYSENNDLKLYDKLDNKWTTLGKLPVQSKDKDGWDMGFRACGDRLIVIGRPNDSTDEKVVELHSWTPDGEPPVWDLFATRPYRGERIVCAVMGC
;
A
#
# COMPACT_ATOMS: atom_id res chain seq x y z
N MET A 1 -59.58 -43.93 25.88
CA MET A 1 -60.47 -42.76 26.07
C MET A 1 -59.68 -41.51 25.68
N ARG A 2 -60.36 -40.43 25.23
CA ARG A 2 -59.72 -39.18 24.76
C ARG A 2 -59.42 -38.19 25.94
N PRO A 3 -58.66 -37.10 25.71
CA PRO A 3 -57.91 -36.34 26.73
C PRO A 3 -58.76 -35.16 27.31
N PRO A 4 -58.28 -33.95 27.73
CA PRO A 4 -57.14 -33.11 27.30
C PRO A 4 -55.97 -33.15 28.34
N ASP A 5 -54.96 -32.28 28.45
CA ASP A 5 -54.57 -30.96 27.89
C ASP A 5 -53.01 -30.91 27.74
N GLY A 6 -52.31 -29.88 27.26
CA GLY A 6 -52.69 -28.54 26.75
C GLY A 6 -51.87 -27.39 27.36
N SER A 7 -50.75 -26.99 26.71
CA SER A 7 -50.21 -25.61 26.59
C SER A 7 -48.72 -25.55 26.20
N SER A 8 -48.31 -24.42 25.64
CA SER A 8 -47.03 -24.17 24.96
C SER A 8 -45.94 -23.56 25.86
N SER A 9 -44.68 -23.92 25.61
CA SER A 9 -43.49 -23.14 25.97
C SER A 9 -42.39 -23.39 24.92
N SER A 10 -42.17 -22.44 24.02
CA SER A 10 -41.19 -21.34 24.11
C SER A 10 -39.76 -21.76 23.72
N SER A 11 -39.34 -21.26 22.56
CA SER A 11 -37.99 -21.41 22.00
C SER A 11 -36.93 -20.76 22.90
N GLY A 12 -36.00 -21.55 23.43
CA GLY A 12 -34.80 -21.08 24.12
C GLY A 12 -33.61 -20.88 23.17
N PRO A 13 -33.02 -19.67 23.04
CA PRO A 13 -31.87 -19.44 22.18
C PRO A 13 -30.55 -19.60 22.96
N HIS A 14 -29.96 -20.80 22.93
CA HIS A 14 -28.67 -21.07 23.57
C HIS A 14 -27.63 -21.69 22.63
N GLY A 15 -27.11 -20.84 21.74
CA GLY A 15 -25.81 -21.01 21.09
C GLY A 15 -24.95 -19.80 21.38
N LYS A 16 -24.39 -19.69 22.60
CA LYS A 16 -23.39 -18.64 22.90
C LYS A 16 -22.11 -18.99 22.15
N HIS A 17 -21.72 -18.16 21.18
CA HIS A 17 -20.33 -18.10 20.76
C HIS A 17 -19.49 -17.74 21.99
N GLU A 18 -18.66 -18.67 22.48
CA GLU A 18 -17.57 -18.30 23.37
C GLU A 18 -16.60 -17.43 22.57
N LEU A 19 -16.53 -16.17 22.96
CA LEU A 19 -15.52 -15.24 22.49
C LEU A 19 -14.16 -15.76 22.97
N LEU A 20 -13.41 -16.41 22.06
CA LEU A 20 -12.02 -16.78 22.26
C LEU A 20 -11.26 -15.56 22.79
N GLN A 21 -10.79 -15.63 24.03
CA GLN A 21 -10.01 -14.53 24.59
C GLN A 21 -8.67 -14.45 23.84
N PRO A 22 -8.22 -13.25 23.44
CA PRO A 22 -6.96 -13.09 22.72
C PRO A 22 -5.80 -13.51 23.63
N GLU A 23 -4.97 -14.42 23.11
CA GLU A 23 -3.94 -15.07 23.92
C GLU A 23 -2.74 -14.16 24.20
N VAL A 24 -2.56 -13.05 23.47
CA VAL A 24 -1.53 -12.04 23.74
C VAL A 24 -2.19 -10.67 23.72
N VAL A 25 -2.18 -9.98 24.86
CA VAL A 25 -2.83 -8.66 25.04
C VAL A 25 -1.82 -7.65 25.56
N LEU A 26 -1.69 -6.52 24.88
CA LEU A 26 -0.83 -5.40 25.28
C LEU A 26 -1.68 -4.20 25.68
N TYR A 27 -1.68 -3.84 26.96
CA TYR A 27 -2.37 -2.65 27.44
C TYR A 27 -1.49 -1.42 27.33
N THR A 28 -2.05 -0.34 26.79
CA THR A 28 -1.35 0.92 26.49
C THR A 28 -2.16 2.12 26.97
N ALA A 29 -1.58 3.32 26.91
CA ALA A 29 -2.30 4.57 27.13
C ALA A 29 -1.92 5.57 26.05
N SER A 30 -2.92 6.23 25.45
CA SER A 30 -2.70 7.30 24.47
C SER A 30 -1.82 8.42 25.02
N ALA A 31 -0.98 8.97 24.14
CA ALA A 31 0.07 9.94 24.45
C ALA A 31 -0.45 11.25 25.09
N SER A 32 -1.76 11.54 24.98
CA SER A 32 -2.43 12.69 25.60
C SER A 32 -2.51 12.61 27.13
N ALA A 33 -2.42 11.42 27.74
CA ALA A 33 -2.62 11.21 29.18
C ALA A 33 -1.31 11.16 30.01
N SER A 34 -0.13 11.12 29.37
CA SER A 34 1.16 10.92 30.05
C SER A 34 1.97 12.21 30.20
N ARG A 35 2.32 12.57 31.46
CA ARG A 35 3.31 13.63 31.76
C ARG A 35 4.77 13.18 31.54
N ARG A 36 5.02 11.95 31.04
CA ARG A 36 6.36 11.41 30.74
C ARG A 36 6.41 10.91 29.29
N ARG A 37 6.58 11.83 28.33
CA ARG A 37 6.40 11.57 26.89
C ARG A 37 7.44 10.65 26.23
N GLY A 38 8.72 10.74 26.60
CA GLY A 38 9.80 10.03 25.89
C GLY A 38 9.88 8.51 26.17
N ARG A 39 10.05 8.14 27.44
CA ARG A 39 10.40 6.75 27.84
C ARG A 39 9.29 5.73 27.54
N ALA A 40 8.07 6.00 28.00
CA ALA A 40 6.94 5.08 27.83
C ALA A 40 6.54 4.82 26.36
N SER A 41 6.91 5.73 25.45
CA SER A 41 6.67 5.58 24.01
C SER A 41 7.66 4.59 23.39
N ALA A 42 8.97 4.79 23.61
CA ALA A 42 10.01 3.88 23.13
C ALA A 42 9.85 2.45 23.69
N ASP A 43 9.54 2.34 24.98
CA ASP A 43 9.21 1.08 25.67
C ASP A 43 8.07 0.31 24.96
N LEU A 44 7.04 1.01 24.48
CA LEU A 44 5.91 0.42 23.76
C LEU A 44 6.30 -0.09 22.37
N TYR A 45 7.03 0.70 21.57
CA TYR A 45 7.48 0.26 20.23
C TYR A 45 8.47 -0.91 20.31
N ALA A 46 9.35 -0.93 21.32
CA ALA A 46 10.25 -2.05 21.55
C ALA A 46 9.50 -3.36 21.87
N LEU A 47 8.43 -3.29 22.67
CA LEU A 47 7.57 -4.44 22.94
C LEU A 47 6.78 -4.91 21.70
N ARG A 48 6.19 -3.98 20.93
CA ARG A 48 5.51 -4.30 19.67
C ARG A 48 6.45 -5.02 18.70
N ALA A 49 7.65 -4.47 18.47
CA ALA A 49 8.66 -5.07 17.59
C ALA A 49 9.17 -6.43 18.09
N LEU A 50 9.35 -6.60 19.40
CA LEU A 50 9.69 -7.90 20.01
C LEU A 50 8.62 -8.96 19.69
N LEU A 51 7.35 -8.66 19.97
CA LEU A 51 6.23 -9.60 19.83
C LEU A 51 5.95 -9.92 18.34
N GLN A 52 6.03 -8.93 17.46
CA GLN A 52 5.99 -9.14 16.01
C GLN A 52 7.17 -9.97 15.50
N GLY A 53 8.37 -9.81 16.08
CA GLY A 53 9.54 -10.65 15.81
C GLY A 53 9.34 -12.14 16.15
N TYR A 54 8.47 -12.46 17.11
CA TYR A 54 8.01 -13.83 17.40
C TYR A 54 6.92 -14.34 16.44
N GLY A 55 6.36 -13.47 15.58
CA GLY A 55 5.31 -13.82 14.61
C GLY A 55 3.95 -14.07 15.26
N LEU A 56 3.60 -13.30 16.29
CA LEU A 56 2.36 -13.43 17.06
C LEU A 56 1.34 -12.36 16.66
N THR A 57 0.06 -12.72 16.67
CA THR A 57 -1.03 -11.73 16.70
C THR A 57 -1.18 -11.17 18.11
N MET A 58 -1.29 -9.85 18.23
CA MET A 58 -1.38 -9.14 19.51
C MET A 58 -2.62 -8.24 19.51
N ASP A 59 -3.47 -8.37 20.51
CA ASP A 59 -4.58 -7.45 20.76
C ASP A 59 -4.07 -6.26 21.58
N GLU A 60 -4.23 -5.03 21.09
CA GLU A 60 -3.76 -3.83 21.77
C GLU A 60 -4.92 -3.02 22.38
N ARG A 61 -4.88 -2.86 23.70
CA ARG A 61 -5.97 -2.25 24.47
C ARG A 61 -5.53 -0.94 25.12
N ASP A 62 -5.91 0.16 24.48
CA ASP A 62 -5.73 1.50 25.04
C ASP A 62 -6.71 1.71 26.23
N VAL A 63 -6.15 1.84 27.44
CA VAL A 63 -6.93 2.10 28.67
C VAL A 63 -7.21 3.59 28.88
N SER A 64 -6.63 4.49 28.07
CA SER A 64 -6.92 5.92 28.13
C SER A 64 -8.30 6.23 27.53
N THR A 65 -8.66 5.55 26.43
CA THR A 65 -9.89 5.73 25.66
C THR A 65 -11.03 4.80 26.11
N SER A 66 -10.72 3.60 26.61
CA SER A 66 -11.74 2.63 27.05
C SER A 66 -11.80 2.49 28.58
N LYS A 67 -12.95 2.86 29.17
CA LYS A 67 -13.24 2.58 30.59
C LYS A 67 -13.32 1.08 30.87
N ALA A 68 -13.77 0.27 29.89
CA ALA A 68 -13.82 -1.19 30.00
C ALA A 68 -12.40 -1.78 30.12
N HIS A 69 -11.49 -1.46 29.19
CA HIS A 69 -10.10 -1.92 29.25
C HIS A 69 -9.39 -1.47 30.53
N ARG A 70 -9.69 -0.25 31.01
CA ARG A 70 -9.13 0.27 32.27
C ARG A 70 -9.62 -0.51 33.50
N SER A 71 -10.89 -0.88 33.55
CA SER A 71 -11.46 -1.69 34.64
C SER A 71 -10.97 -3.13 34.59
N GLU A 72 -10.87 -3.71 33.40
CA GLU A 72 -10.32 -5.05 33.17
C GLU A 72 -8.85 -5.14 33.63
N LEU A 73 -7.98 -4.26 33.15
CA LEU A 73 -6.58 -4.20 33.57
C LEU A 73 -6.43 -4.01 35.09
N LYS A 74 -7.25 -3.14 35.69
CA LYS A 74 -7.28 -2.96 37.15
C LYS A 74 -7.68 -4.24 37.88
N SER A 75 -8.66 -4.98 37.39
CA SER A 75 -9.13 -6.22 38.01
C SER A 75 -8.05 -7.32 37.92
N LEU A 76 -7.39 -7.44 36.76
CA LEU A 76 -6.31 -8.40 36.52
C LEU A 76 -5.04 -8.10 37.33
N LEU A 77 -4.73 -6.82 37.58
CA LEU A 77 -3.55 -6.40 38.35
C LEU A 77 -3.82 -6.16 39.84
N ALA A 78 -5.07 -6.06 40.28
CA ALA A 78 -5.42 -6.01 41.71
C ALA A 78 -4.91 -7.25 42.47
N ALA A 79 -4.86 -8.41 41.80
CA ALA A 79 -4.30 -9.65 42.35
C ALA A 79 -2.79 -9.59 42.66
N ARG A 80 -2.05 -8.58 42.16
CA ARG A 80 -0.61 -8.39 42.45
C ARG A 80 -0.32 -7.35 43.55
N GLY A 81 -1.31 -6.62 44.06
CA GLY A 81 -1.14 -5.69 45.18
C GLY A 81 -0.17 -4.52 44.97
N CYS A 82 0.29 -4.25 43.75
CA CYS A 82 1.31 -3.23 43.45
C CYS A 82 0.83 -2.19 42.44
N ALA A 83 1.36 -0.97 42.54
CA ALA A 83 1.17 0.06 41.53
C ALA A 83 1.93 -0.33 40.24
N PHE A 84 1.27 -0.20 39.09
CA PHE A 84 1.81 -0.58 37.77
C PHE A 84 1.91 0.63 36.83
N SER A 85 2.95 0.64 36.00
CA SER A 85 3.12 1.58 34.88
C SER A 85 2.79 0.92 33.55
N LEU A 86 2.23 1.68 32.61
CA LEU A 86 1.99 1.22 31.24
C LEU A 86 3.25 1.40 30.37
N PRO A 87 3.43 0.58 29.31
CA PRO A 87 2.56 -0.51 28.87
C PRO A 87 2.65 -1.78 29.75
N GLN A 88 1.67 -2.69 29.61
CA GLN A 88 1.60 -3.96 30.34
C GLN A 88 1.23 -5.12 29.40
N LEU A 89 2.04 -6.18 29.37
CA LEU A 89 1.82 -7.38 28.54
C LEU A 89 1.15 -8.50 29.34
N LEU A 90 0.14 -9.14 28.74
CA LEU A 90 -0.48 -10.39 29.18
C LEU A 90 -0.32 -11.47 28.11
N VAL A 91 -0.13 -12.71 28.55
CA VAL A 91 -0.05 -13.91 27.70
C VAL A 91 -0.89 -15.02 28.34
N GLY A 92 -1.81 -15.64 27.59
CA GLY A 92 -2.75 -16.65 28.09
C GLY A 92 -3.59 -16.16 29.29
N GLY A 93 -3.98 -14.88 29.29
CA GLY A 93 -4.65 -14.22 30.41
C GLY A 93 -3.77 -13.96 31.65
N ARG A 94 -2.48 -14.35 31.63
CA ARG A 94 -1.54 -14.15 32.75
C ARG A 94 -0.74 -12.85 32.57
N PRO A 95 -0.65 -11.97 33.59
CA PRO A 95 0.16 -10.76 33.51
C PRO A 95 1.65 -11.10 33.49
N VAL A 96 2.31 -10.80 32.38
CA VAL A 96 3.77 -10.89 32.26
C VAL A 96 4.39 -9.72 33.02
N GLY A 97 4.00 -8.50 32.68
CA GLY A 97 4.43 -7.28 33.38
C GLY A 97 4.73 -6.12 32.42
N GLY A 98 5.52 -5.16 32.90
CA GLY A 98 5.99 -4.03 32.11
C GLY A 98 7.20 -4.37 31.22
N PRO A 99 7.72 -3.39 30.46
CA PRO A 99 8.87 -3.57 29.57
C PRO A 99 10.10 -4.20 30.23
N ASP A 100 10.42 -3.79 31.47
CA ASP A 100 11.55 -4.31 32.24
C ASP A 100 11.31 -5.74 32.77
N ASP A 101 10.05 -6.15 32.99
CA ASP A 101 9.68 -7.49 33.43
C ASP A 101 9.71 -8.47 32.25
N VAL A 102 9.10 -8.07 31.13
CA VAL A 102 9.17 -8.80 29.85
C VAL A 102 10.64 -8.96 29.42
N ARG A 103 11.47 -7.94 29.66
CA ARG A 103 12.93 -8.02 29.49
C ARG A 103 13.52 -9.14 30.34
N LYS A 104 13.48 -9.03 31.67
CA LYS A 104 14.07 -10.04 32.57
C LYS A 104 13.61 -11.46 32.26
N LEU A 105 12.33 -11.65 31.98
CA LEU A 105 11.74 -12.95 31.66
C LEU A 105 12.21 -13.51 30.30
N HIS A 106 12.51 -12.63 29.35
CA HIS A 106 13.18 -13.01 28.11
C HIS A 106 14.65 -13.36 28.36
N GLN A 107 15.38 -12.60 29.20
CA GLN A 107 16.79 -12.86 29.50
C GLN A 107 17.01 -14.22 30.17
N SER A 108 16.08 -14.66 31.01
CA SER A 108 16.08 -16.00 31.64
C SER A 108 15.57 -17.12 30.73
N GLY A 109 15.19 -16.82 29.48
CA GLY A 109 14.57 -17.76 28.53
C GLY A 109 13.11 -18.11 28.83
N GLY A 110 12.56 -17.68 29.96
CA GLY A 110 11.20 -18.01 30.43
C GLY A 110 10.06 -17.42 29.60
N LEU A 111 10.31 -16.37 28.80
CA LEU A 111 9.28 -15.77 27.94
C LEU A 111 8.89 -16.70 26.79
N ARG A 112 9.83 -17.47 26.24
CA ARG A 112 9.60 -18.26 25.03
C ARG A 112 8.62 -19.43 25.25
N PRO A 113 8.71 -20.24 26.33
CA PRO A 113 7.69 -21.24 26.65
C PRO A 113 6.27 -20.68 26.86
N LEU A 114 6.14 -19.41 27.27
CA LEU A 114 4.84 -18.75 27.40
C LEU A 114 4.24 -18.35 26.03
N LEU A 115 5.09 -18.00 25.06
CA LEU A 115 4.68 -17.53 23.73
C LEU A 115 4.58 -18.66 22.69
N ASP A 116 5.22 -19.82 22.90
CA ASP A 116 5.17 -20.96 21.98
C ASP A 116 3.80 -21.69 21.99
N GLY A 117 2.92 -21.41 22.97
CA GLY A 117 1.54 -21.91 22.99
C GLY A 117 0.56 -21.14 22.11
N SER A 118 0.88 -19.89 21.76
CA SER A 118 -0.10 -18.96 21.20
C SER A 118 -0.30 -19.09 19.68
N PRO A 119 -1.53 -18.85 19.16
CA PRO A 119 -1.82 -18.93 17.75
C PRO A 119 -0.97 -17.93 16.97
N ARG A 120 -0.24 -18.47 15.99
CA ARG A 120 0.45 -17.70 14.96
C ARG A 120 -0.55 -17.50 13.82
N PRO A 121 -0.56 -16.33 13.15
CA PRO A 121 -1.43 -16.17 12.00
C PRO A 121 -1.07 -17.25 10.98
N CYS A 122 -2.07 -18.06 10.59
CA CYS A 122 -1.90 -19.02 9.51
C CYS A 122 -1.43 -18.25 8.28
N ARG A 123 -0.24 -18.57 7.77
CA ARG A 123 0.18 -18.11 6.45
C ARG A 123 -0.87 -18.63 5.46
N ALA A 124 -1.34 -17.79 4.54
CA ALA A 124 -2.29 -18.22 3.51
C ALA A 124 -1.75 -19.48 2.80
N PHE A 125 -2.55 -20.54 2.78
CA PHE A 125 -2.20 -21.80 2.15
C PHE A 125 -2.63 -21.76 0.70
N VAL A 126 -1.72 -22.15 -0.21
CA VAL A 126 -2.04 -22.33 -1.63
C VAL A 126 -1.99 -23.83 -1.92
N CYS A 127 -3.10 -24.42 -2.35
CA CYS A 127 -3.11 -25.82 -2.73
C CYS A 127 -2.31 -26.02 -4.03
N GLN A 128 -1.33 -26.93 -4.06
CA GLN A 128 -0.49 -27.09 -5.25
C GLN A 128 -1.24 -27.65 -6.47
N ALA A 129 -2.26 -28.49 -6.24
CA ALA A 129 -3.05 -29.11 -7.31
C ALA A 129 -4.06 -28.12 -7.95
N CYS A 130 -4.86 -27.41 -7.14
CA CYS A 130 -5.95 -26.55 -7.62
C CYS A 130 -5.70 -25.04 -7.48
N LYS A 131 -4.53 -24.62 -7.01
CA LYS A 131 -4.09 -23.22 -6.79
C LYS A 131 -4.98 -22.34 -5.89
N ARG A 132 -6.08 -22.87 -5.32
CA ARG A 132 -6.93 -22.17 -4.34
C ARG A 132 -6.10 -21.67 -3.15
N VAL A 133 -6.29 -20.39 -2.82
CA VAL A 133 -5.74 -19.72 -1.64
C VAL A 133 -6.76 -19.77 -0.49
N GLY A 134 -6.34 -20.11 0.73
CA GLY A 134 -7.25 -20.18 1.88
C GLY A 134 -6.57 -20.23 3.24
N SER A 135 -7.36 -20.08 4.30
CA SER A 135 -6.92 -20.21 5.70
C SER A 135 -6.85 -21.66 6.18
N GLU A 136 -7.46 -22.60 5.46
CA GLU A 136 -7.53 -24.03 5.79
C GLU A 136 -7.09 -24.93 4.62
N PRO A 137 -6.72 -26.21 4.88
CA PRO A 137 -6.31 -27.15 3.83
C PRO A 137 -7.44 -27.49 2.85
N CYS A 138 -7.09 -27.74 1.58
CA CYS A 138 -8.04 -28.24 0.59
C CYS A 138 -8.44 -29.70 0.91
N SER A 139 -9.73 -29.93 1.14
CA SER A 139 -10.29 -31.23 1.57
C SER A 139 -10.34 -32.30 0.49
N GLU A 140 -10.14 -31.94 -0.77
CA GLU A 140 -10.28 -32.86 -1.93
C GLU A 140 -8.94 -33.38 -2.48
N CYS A 141 -7.81 -32.87 -2.00
CA CYS A 141 -6.47 -33.22 -2.49
C CYS A 141 -5.68 -34.02 -1.45
N SER A 142 -5.39 -35.28 -1.73
CA SER A 142 -4.94 -36.28 -0.74
C SER A 142 -3.41 -36.45 -0.59
N GLU A 143 -2.63 -35.37 -0.74
CA GLU A 143 -1.16 -35.41 -0.57
C GLU A 143 -0.61 -34.65 0.66
N ALA A 144 0.60 -35.04 1.09
CA ALA A 144 1.19 -34.61 2.36
C ALA A 144 2.19 -33.43 2.22
N ARG A 145 1.79 -32.29 2.79
CA ARG A 145 2.62 -31.23 3.42
C ARG A 145 4.11 -31.12 3.02
N ASN A 146 4.44 -30.03 2.33
CA ASN A 146 5.54 -29.16 2.78
C ASN A 146 5.37 -27.70 2.31
N LYS A 147 6.12 -26.78 2.94
CA LYS A 147 6.06 -25.32 2.69
C LYS A 147 6.56 -24.96 1.28
N MET A 148 6.12 -23.80 0.77
CA MET A 148 6.84 -23.04 -0.27
C MET A 148 8.35 -23.05 0.03
N LEU A 149 9.20 -23.25 -0.98
CA LEU A 149 9.40 -22.39 -2.16
C LEU A 149 9.49 -23.22 -3.47
N ASP A 150 9.37 -22.67 -4.69
CA ASP A 150 10.22 -21.56 -5.16
C ASP A 150 9.64 -20.57 -6.19
N HIS A 151 9.87 -19.28 -5.89
CA HIS A 151 10.01 -18.15 -6.81
C HIS A 151 11.10 -17.17 -6.29
N GLY A 152 12.13 -17.68 -5.57
CA GLY A 152 13.44 -17.03 -5.51
C GLY A 152 13.90 -16.35 -4.21
N VAL A 153 13.50 -16.78 -3.01
CA VAL A 153 14.10 -16.25 -1.74
C VAL A 153 14.37 -17.34 -0.69
N MET A 154 15.52 -18.03 -0.81
CA MET A 154 16.01 -18.99 0.20
C MET A 154 17.41 -18.67 0.74
N GLU A 155 17.42 -17.88 1.82
CA GLU A 155 18.48 -17.87 2.85
C GLU A 155 17.95 -17.20 4.15
N GLN A 156 16.94 -16.32 3.99
CA GLN A 156 16.44 -15.43 5.04
C GLN A 156 15.76 -16.11 6.25
N GLU A 157 15.15 -17.30 6.19
CA GLU A 157 14.42 -17.84 7.37
C GLU A 157 15.39 -18.40 8.45
N GLU A 158 16.54 -18.93 8.05
CA GLU A 158 17.60 -19.32 9.00
C GLU A 158 18.42 -18.10 9.45
N GLU A 159 18.75 -17.19 8.53
CA GLU A 159 19.33 -15.89 8.88
C GLU A 159 18.41 -15.08 9.79
N ARG A 160 17.08 -15.11 9.63
CA ARG A 160 16.10 -14.50 10.54
C ARG A 160 16.22 -15.11 11.93
N ARG A 161 16.38 -16.43 12.05
CA ARG A 161 16.59 -17.11 13.33
C ARG A 161 17.98 -16.86 13.93
N LYS A 162 18.99 -16.53 13.13
CA LYS A 162 20.35 -16.14 13.58
C LYS A 162 20.40 -14.65 13.97
N LEU A 163 19.80 -13.75 13.19
CA LEU A 163 19.65 -12.32 13.47
C LEU A 163 18.78 -12.06 14.68
N VAL A 164 17.62 -12.71 14.80
CA VAL A 164 16.75 -12.55 15.99
C VAL A 164 17.48 -13.05 17.24
N ARG A 165 18.30 -14.11 17.14
CA ARG A 165 19.23 -14.50 18.23
C ARG A 165 20.31 -13.44 18.49
N ARG A 166 20.92 -12.85 17.45
CA ARG A 166 21.96 -11.80 17.55
C ARG A 166 21.42 -10.48 18.11
N TRP A 167 20.17 -10.13 17.80
CA TRP A 167 19.38 -9.03 18.36
C TRP A 167 19.20 -9.20 19.88
N MET A 168 18.75 -10.40 20.29
CA MET A 168 18.67 -10.75 21.71
C MET A 168 20.05 -10.66 22.37
N SER A 169 21.11 -11.19 21.74
CA SER A 169 22.47 -11.13 22.30
C SER A 169 23.00 -9.70 22.52
N CYS A 170 22.85 -8.76 21.58
CA CYS A 170 23.25 -7.37 21.80
C CYS A 170 22.44 -6.67 22.90
N TRP A 171 21.13 -6.96 22.97
CA TRP A 171 20.22 -6.46 24.01
C TRP A 171 20.48 -7.06 25.41
N LEU A 172 21.16 -8.21 25.47
CA LEU A 172 21.58 -8.88 26.70
C LEU A 172 22.96 -8.39 27.20
N LEU A 173 23.90 -8.15 26.28
CA LEU A 173 25.30 -7.84 26.61
C LEU A 173 25.52 -6.39 27.10
N SER A 174 24.57 -5.49 26.85
CA SER A 174 24.61 -4.10 27.32
C SER A 174 24.33 -3.92 28.84
N GLY A 175 24.23 -5.02 29.60
CA GLY A 175 24.09 -5.03 31.07
C GLY A 175 25.40 -5.25 31.85
N GLY A 176 26.55 -5.33 31.18
CA GLY A 176 27.85 -5.56 31.81
C GLY A 176 28.54 -4.28 32.31
N ALA A 177 28.59 -4.13 33.63
CA ALA A 177 29.30 -3.09 34.41
C ALA A 177 28.63 -1.69 34.53
N GLN A 178 28.43 -1.31 35.80
CA GLN A 178 28.02 -0.01 36.36
C GLN A 178 26.66 0.59 35.96
N GLN A 179 25.92 0.99 37.00
CA GLN A 179 24.65 1.69 36.92
C GLN A 179 24.81 3.08 36.28
N THR A 180 24.63 3.15 34.97
CA THR A 180 24.16 4.36 34.32
C THR A 180 22.76 4.10 33.77
N VAL A 181 21.83 5.03 34.03
CA VAL A 181 20.47 4.92 33.51
C VAL A 181 20.54 5.17 32.01
N VAL A 182 20.58 4.09 31.22
CA VAL A 182 20.61 4.17 29.76
C VAL A 182 19.39 4.97 29.30
N SER A 183 19.64 6.17 28.81
CA SER A 183 18.62 7.01 28.19
C SER A 183 18.24 6.38 26.86
N TRP A 184 16.92 6.20 26.64
CA TRP A 184 16.38 5.68 25.38
C TRP A 184 16.69 6.56 24.15
N SER A 185 17.31 7.74 24.35
CA SER A 185 17.94 8.50 23.27
C SER A 185 18.99 7.69 22.49
N ASN A 186 19.67 6.71 23.11
CA ASN A 186 20.74 5.93 22.48
C ASN A 186 20.30 4.56 21.90
N THR A 187 18.99 4.35 21.72
CA THR A 187 18.45 3.01 21.36
C THR A 187 18.97 2.48 20.02
N ILE A 188 19.14 3.35 19.02
CA ILE A 188 19.65 2.96 17.69
C ILE A 188 21.14 2.57 17.76
N ASP A 189 21.94 3.23 18.58
CA ASP A 189 23.36 2.90 18.77
C ASP A 189 23.54 1.54 19.47
N VAL A 190 22.65 1.20 20.41
CA VAL A 190 22.71 -0.06 21.18
C VAL A 190 22.18 -1.25 20.37
N ILE A 191 21.13 -1.06 19.56
CA ILE A 191 20.54 -2.13 18.72
C ILE A 191 21.31 -2.27 17.40
N GLY A 192 21.87 -1.17 16.88
CA GLY A 192 22.42 -1.06 15.53
C GLY A 192 21.35 -0.65 14.52
N ARG A 193 21.65 0.38 13.71
CA ARG A 193 20.76 0.97 12.70
C ARG A 193 20.15 -0.06 11.73
N GLU A 194 21.00 -0.89 11.12
CA GLU A 194 20.60 -2.01 10.24
C GLU A 194 19.51 -2.91 10.85
N LEU A 195 19.69 -3.20 12.13
CA LEU A 195 18.89 -4.16 12.85
C LEU A 195 17.53 -3.55 13.25
N PHE A 196 17.52 -2.25 13.54
CA PHE A 196 16.31 -1.47 13.73
C PHE A 196 15.49 -1.33 12.44
N ILE A 197 16.13 -1.07 11.29
CA ILE A 197 15.49 -1.05 9.95
C ILE A 197 14.82 -2.41 9.66
N ARG A 198 15.51 -3.52 9.94
CA ARG A 198 14.95 -4.88 9.81
C ARG A 198 13.77 -5.17 10.73
N CYS A 199 13.64 -4.50 11.87
CA CYS A 199 12.40 -4.57 12.67
C CYS A 199 11.27 -3.75 12.04
N LEU A 200 11.55 -2.54 11.56
CA LEU A 200 10.51 -1.62 11.09
C LEU A 200 9.90 -1.98 9.73
N HIS A 201 10.62 -2.69 8.86
CA HIS A 201 10.12 -2.98 7.50
C HIS A 201 8.82 -3.82 7.46
N LEU A 202 8.44 -4.49 8.54
CA LEU A 202 7.17 -5.23 8.69
C LEU A 202 6.09 -4.47 9.48
N VAL A 203 6.43 -3.31 10.05
CA VAL A 203 5.50 -2.41 10.76
C VAL A 203 4.77 -1.56 9.73
N SER A 204 3.48 -1.25 9.98
CA SER A 204 2.71 -0.39 9.06
C SER A 204 3.36 0.98 8.90
N ARG A 205 3.38 1.48 7.65
CA ARG A 205 3.88 2.82 7.29
C ARG A 205 3.20 3.93 8.08
N ARG A 206 1.95 3.71 8.50
CA ARG A 206 1.19 4.63 9.36
C ARG A 206 1.93 4.99 10.66
N ASP A 207 2.68 4.05 11.24
CA ASP A 207 3.44 4.27 12.47
C ASP A 207 4.80 4.96 12.22
N TYR A 208 5.25 5.10 10.97
CA TYR A 208 6.56 5.69 10.69
C TYR A 208 6.58 7.19 11.04
N GLY A 209 5.62 7.97 10.51
CA GLY A 209 5.62 9.43 10.65
C GLY A 209 5.20 9.94 12.05
N ALA A 210 3.95 9.65 12.44
CA ALA A 210 3.38 10.21 13.68
C ALA A 210 3.94 9.58 14.97
N SER A 211 4.38 8.33 14.87
CA SER A 211 4.61 7.44 16.02
C SER A 211 6.10 7.16 16.27
N ILE A 212 6.89 6.87 15.23
CA ILE A 212 8.32 6.49 15.33
C ILE A 212 9.23 7.71 15.09
N ALA A 213 9.04 8.44 13.98
CA ALA A 213 9.85 9.60 13.62
C ALA A 213 9.66 10.80 14.57
N SER A 214 8.67 10.78 15.45
CA SER A 214 8.42 11.81 16.48
C SER A 214 9.18 11.58 17.79
N LEU A 215 9.88 10.44 17.95
CA LEU A 215 10.53 10.05 19.21
C LEU A 215 11.81 10.86 19.51
N ASN A 216 12.73 10.95 18.56
CA ASN A 216 13.97 11.75 18.61
C ASN A 216 14.53 11.97 17.18
N ARG A 217 15.71 12.61 17.06
CA ARG A 217 16.33 12.92 15.76
C ARG A 217 16.83 11.67 15.03
N GLU A 218 17.32 10.69 15.77
CA GLU A 218 17.94 9.47 15.26
C GLU A 218 16.87 8.55 14.64
N PHE A 219 15.73 8.40 15.30
CA PHE A 219 14.55 7.70 14.76
C PHE A 219 13.92 8.47 13.59
N ASN A 220 13.92 9.81 13.64
CA ASN A 220 13.48 10.65 12.52
C ASN A 220 14.35 10.42 11.28
N SER A 221 15.68 10.38 11.43
CA SER A 221 16.63 10.05 10.36
C SER A 221 16.33 8.66 9.77
N VAL A 222 16.30 7.59 10.57
CA VAL A 222 16.09 6.23 10.02
C VAL A 222 14.77 6.08 9.25
N VAL A 223 13.69 6.77 9.66
CA VAL A 223 12.43 6.79 8.89
C VAL A 223 12.55 7.56 7.58
N ARG A 224 13.33 8.65 7.56
CA ARG A 224 13.42 9.58 6.43
C ARG A 224 14.50 9.24 5.42
N ASP A 225 15.49 8.45 5.78
CA ASP A 225 16.64 8.12 4.92
C ASP A 225 16.30 7.07 3.85
N GLY A 226 15.07 6.52 3.85
CA GLY A 226 14.55 5.61 2.81
C GLY A 226 14.90 4.13 2.98
N ASP A 227 15.86 3.78 3.83
CA ASP A 227 16.38 2.40 3.99
C ASP A 227 15.29 1.37 4.32
N ILE A 228 14.29 1.75 5.13
CA ILE A 228 13.14 0.90 5.45
C ILE A 228 12.39 0.52 4.18
N TYR A 229 12.17 1.46 3.27
CA TYR A 229 11.45 1.25 2.02
C TYR A 229 12.27 0.47 0.99
N ARG A 230 13.59 0.71 0.93
CA ARG A 230 14.52 -0.13 0.14
C ARG A 230 14.44 -1.59 0.59
N LEU A 231 14.42 -1.84 1.90
CA LEU A 231 14.29 -3.19 2.46
C LEU A 231 12.89 -3.79 2.22
N ARG A 232 11.82 -2.98 2.32
CA ARG A 232 10.44 -3.38 1.99
C ARG A 232 10.34 -3.88 0.55
N ARG A 233 10.79 -3.07 -0.42
CA ARG A 233 10.87 -3.46 -1.85
C ARG A 233 11.68 -4.74 -2.05
N LYS A 234 12.89 -4.83 -1.45
CA LYS A 234 13.75 -6.02 -1.54
C LYS A 234 13.11 -7.30 -1.00
N ASN A 235 12.26 -7.19 0.01
CA ASN A 235 11.57 -8.33 0.64
C ASN A 235 10.14 -8.55 0.11
N GLY A 236 9.70 -7.83 -0.93
CA GLY A 236 8.34 -7.95 -1.48
C GLY A 236 7.23 -7.48 -0.54
N VAL A 237 7.56 -6.63 0.44
CA VAL A 237 6.60 -6.04 1.39
C VAL A 237 6.10 -4.71 0.82
N ALA A 238 4.80 -4.61 0.53
CA ALA A 238 4.19 -3.39 0.03
C ALA A 238 2.88 -3.09 0.75
N GLU A 239 2.76 -1.87 1.29
CA GLU A 239 1.46 -1.29 1.65
C GLU A 239 1.06 -0.35 0.52
N HIS A 240 -0.20 -0.40 0.08
CA HIS A 240 -0.70 0.41 -1.01
C HIS A 240 -1.61 1.51 -0.46
N TRP A 241 -1.27 2.77 -0.70
CA TRP A 241 -2.15 3.91 -0.40
C TRP A 241 -2.56 4.59 -1.70
N ILE A 242 -3.82 5.01 -1.77
CA ILE A 242 -4.44 5.65 -2.93
C ILE A 242 -4.32 7.16 -2.73
N TYR A 243 -3.60 7.84 -3.62
CA TYR A 243 -3.48 9.29 -3.65
C TYR A 243 -4.44 9.84 -4.69
N LEU A 244 -5.25 10.81 -4.28
CA LEU A 244 -6.41 11.28 -5.04
C LEU A 244 -6.54 12.80 -4.98
N SER A 245 -6.86 13.41 -6.12
CA SER A 245 -7.36 14.78 -6.24
C SER A 245 -8.70 14.79 -6.99
N CYS A 246 -9.66 15.55 -6.45
CA CYS A 246 -11.08 15.56 -6.84
C CYS A 246 -11.67 16.99 -6.90
N GLY A 247 -10.85 18.00 -7.17
CA GLY A 247 -11.27 19.41 -7.14
C GLY A 247 -10.52 20.31 -8.12
N ASN A 248 -11.19 21.37 -8.57
CA ASN A 248 -10.70 22.35 -9.56
C ASN A 248 -9.62 23.32 -9.05
N ASN A 249 -8.88 22.98 -7.99
CA ASN A 249 -7.79 23.82 -7.52
C ASN A 249 -6.58 23.70 -8.46
N ASN A 250 -5.91 24.82 -8.73
CA ASN A 250 -4.67 24.88 -9.50
C ASN A 250 -3.59 25.55 -8.61
N PRO A 251 -2.68 24.80 -7.97
CA PRO A 251 -2.46 23.36 -8.12
C PRO A 251 -3.50 22.47 -7.40
N PRO A 252 -3.64 21.19 -7.79
CA PRO A 252 -4.61 20.26 -7.19
C PRO A 252 -4.40 20.06 -5.68
N GLU A 253 -5.50 19.90 -4.93
CA GLU A 253 -5.41 19.45 -3.54
C GLU A 253 -5.45 17.93 -3.47
N TRP A 254 -4.42 17.34 -2.86
CA TRP A 254 -4.33 15.90 -2.66
C TRP A 254 -4.85 15.47 -1.29
N ASP A 255 -5.39 14.27 -1.27
CA ASP A 255 -5.66 13.46 -0.09
C ASP A 255 -5.16 12.04 -0.36
N ALA A 256 -4.72 11.34 0.67
CA ALA A 256 -4.36 9.93 0.60
C ALA A 256 -5.39 9.09 1.35
N TYR A 257 -5.64 7.87 0.89
CA TYR A 257 -6.49 6.90 1.53
C TYR A 257 -5.71 5.61 1.77
N ASP A 258 -5.84 5.08 2.98
CA ASP A 258 -5.26 3.80 3.42
C ASP A 258 -6.36 2.72 3.45
N PRO A 259 -6.43 1.82 2.45
CA PRO A 259 -7.45 0.76 2.40
C PRO A 259 -7.33 -0.24 3.55
N SER A 260 -6.14 -0.38 4.15
CA SER A 260 -5.92 -1.33 5.25
C SER A 260 -6.54 -0.87 6.57
N THR A 261 -6.73 0.44 6.77
CA THR A 261 -7.35 1.00 7.98
C THR A 261 -8.62 1.81 7.73
N GLY A 262 -9.05 1.96 6.47
CA GLY A 262 -10.24 2.71 6.08
C GLY A 262 -10.12 4.22 6.29
N ARG A 263 -8.91 4.78 6.27
CA ARG A 263 -8.65 6.16 6.73
C ARG A 263 -8.16 7.08 5.62
N TRP A 264 -8.75 8.27 5.59
CA TRP A 264 -8.22 9.43 4.87
C TRP A 264 -7.10 10.10 5.65
N ILE A 265 -6.07 10.53 4.93
CA ILE A 265 -4.85 11.18 5.41
C ILE A 265 -4.68 12.45 4.59
N LYS A 266 -4.63 13.62 5.25
CA LYS A 266 -4.45 14.89 4.53
C LYS A 266 -3.00 15.03 4.06
N VAL A 267 -2.79 15.11 2.75
CA VAL A 267 -1.50 15.45 2.16
C VAL A 267 -1.26 16.96 2.35
N PRO A 268 -0.02 17.41 2.60
CA PRO A 268 0.31 18.84 2.66
C PRO A 268 -0.16 19.57 1.40
N LYS A 269 -0.51 20.86 1.52
CA LYS A 269 -0.85 21.66 0.34
C LYS A 269 0.35 21.81 -0.57
N MET A 270 0.11 21.71 -1.88
CA MET A 270 1.14 21.98 -2.89
C MET A 270 1.59 23.45 -2.81
N PRO A 271 2.89 23.74 -2.99
CA PRO A 271 3.40 25.09 -3.22
C PRO A 271 2.69 25.75 -4.41
N PRO A 272 2.59 27.10 -4.46
CA PRO A 272 1.98 27.80 -5.59
C PRO A 272 2.68 27.44 -6.91
N ALA A 273 1.94 26.78 -7.81
CA ALA A 273 2.36 26.43 -9.15
C ALA A 273 1.12 26.43 -10.05
N GLN A 274 1.28 26.82 -11.32
CA GLN A 274 0.19 26.84 -12.28
C GLN A 274 0.57 26.01 -13.50
N SER A 275 -0.33 25.12 -13.91
CA SER A 275 -0.23 24.39 -15.16
C SER A 275 -1.58 24.38 -15.88
N ARG A 276 -1.56 24.14 -17.20
CA ARG A 276 -2.78 23.91 -18.00
C ARG A 276 -3.33 22.50 -17.78
N PHE A 277 -2.43 21.54 -17.57
CA PHE A 277 -2.74 20.14 -17.31
C PHE A 277 -1.88 19.62 -16.17
N TRP A 278 -2.45 18.73 -15.35
CA TRP A 278 -1.73 18.05 -14.28
C TRP A 278 -1.77 16.54 -14.54
N GLU A 279 -0.61 15.90 -14.59
CA GLU A 279 -0.46 14.44 -14.62
C GLU A 279 0.31 13.99 -13.37
N SER A 280 0.18 12.71 -13.00
CA SER A 280 0.77 12.21 -11.76
C SER A 280 1.31 10.79 -11.91
N LEU A 281 2.50 10.53 -11.38
CA LEU A 281 3.14 9.23 -11.41
C LEU A 281 3.70 8.87 -10.03
N ALA A 282 3.24 7.75 -9.48
CA ALA A 282 3.80 7.15 -8.27
C ALA A 282 5.07 6.37 -8.63
N VAL A 283 6.18 6.57 -7.91
CA VAL A 283 7.45 5.88 -8.15
C VAL A 283 8.27 5.78 -6.87
N GLY A 284 8.74 4.58 -6.51
CA GLY A 284 9.49 4.34 -5.27
C GLY A 284 8.74 4.83 -4.03
N THR A 285 9.23 5.92 -3.41
CA THR A 285 8.64 6.58 -2.24
C THR A 285 8.08 7.99 -2.55
N GLU A 286 7.83 8.26 -3.83
CA GLU A 286 7.55 9.60 -4.35
C GLU A 286 6.32 9.63 -5.26
N LEU A 287 5.61 10.76 -5.23
CA LEU A 287 4.58 11.12 -6.18
C LEU A 287 5.08 12.30 -7.01
N LEU A 288 5.41 12.04 -8.28
CA LEU A 288 5.72 13.06 -9.27
C LEU A 288 4.43 13.69 -9.77
N VAL A 289 4.41 15.01 -9.90
CA VAL A 289 3.30 15.77 -10.47
C VAL A 289 3.85 16.63 -11.61
N PHE A 290 3.37 16.34 -12.82
CA PHE A 290 3.82 16.94 -14.07
C PHE A 290 2.90 18.09 -14.44
N GLY A 291 3.49 19.23 -14.79
CA GLY A 291 2.84 20.33 -15.47
C GLY A 291 3.18 20.37 -16.97
N SER A 292 2.86 21.48 -17.64
CA SER A 292 3.05 21.65 -19.09
C SER A 292 4.50 21.59 -19.60
N ALA A 293 5.50 21.66 -18.71
CA ALA A 293 6.93 21.68 -19.05
C ALA A 293 7.71 20.47 -18.48
N GLY A 294 7.04 19.48 -17.89
CA GLY A 294 7.67 18.33 -17.23
C GLY A 294 7.31 18.24 -15.74
N VAL A 295 8.16 17.61 -14.93
CA VAL A 295 7.92 17.46 -13.48
C VAL A 295 8.01 18.82 -12.80
N SER A 296 6.89 19.36 -12.32
CA SER A 296 6.88 20.64 -11.61
C SER A 296 7.00 20.48 -10.10
N LEU A 297 6.47 19.37 -9.56
CA LEU A 297 6.37 19.14 -8.12
C LEU A 297 6.58 17.65 -7.79
N ARG A 298 7.33 17.38 -6.71
CA ARG A 298 7.59 16.04 -6.18
C ARG A 298 7.17 15.97 -4.71
N TYR A 299 6.29 15.05 -4.37
CA TYR A 299 5.94 14.75 -2.97
C TYR A 299 6.66 13.51 -2.50
N SER A 300 7.33 13.58 -1.35
CA SER A 300 8.00 12.44 -0.73
C SER A 300 7.23 11.98 0.53
N ILE A 301 6.91 10.68 0.60
CA ILE A 301 6.31 10.09 1.80
C ILE A 301 7.30 10.02 2.98
N LEU A 302 8.60 10.08 2.68
CA LEU A 302 9.67 10.06 3.69
C LEU A 302 9.62 11.32 4.54
N THR A 303 9.59 12.49 3.89
CA THR A 303 9.59 13.80 4.54
C THR A 303 8.19 14.33 4.81
N ASN A 304 7.15 13.75 4.20
CA ASN A 304 5.80 14.28 4.11
C ASN A 304 5.80 15.77 3.67
N SER A 305 6.49 16.06 2.58
CA SER A 305 6.63 17.42 2.04
C SER A 305 6.68 17.42 0.52
N TRP A 306 6.33 18.56 -0.07
CA TRP A 306 6.51 18.85 -1.50
C TRP A 306 7.85 19.55 -1.74
N THR A 307 8.54 19.16 -2.81
CA THR A 307 9.69 19.86 -3.40
C THR A 307 9.26 20.42 -4.74
N GLY A 308 9.45 21.72 -4.95
CA GLY A 308 9.30 22.36 -6.26
C GLY A 308 10.52 22.09 -7.12
N LEU A 309 10.30 21.66 -8.36
CA LEU A 309 11.36 21.38 -9.34
C LEU A 309 11.22 22.38 -10.48
N PRO A 310 12.10 23.39 -10.59
CA PRO A 310 12.10 24.32 -11.72
C PRO A 310 12.66 23.63 -12.98
N ASP A 311 12.25 24.10 -14.16
CA ASP A 311 12.57 23.48 -15.46
C ASP A 311 14.08 23.38 -15.79
N ALA A 312 14.95 24.03 -15.01
CA ALA A 312 16.41 24.06 -15.17
C ALA A 312 17.17 23.28 -14.08
N ASP A 313 16.48 22.49 -13.25
CA ASP A 313 17.11 21.66 -12.21
C ASP A 313 17.78 20.39 -12.80
N ALA A 314 18.70 19.78 -12.06
CA ALA A 314 19.35 18.53 -12.48
C ALA A 314 18.37 17.33 -12.53
N ASP A 315 17.26 17.44 -11.81
CA ASP A 315 16.16 16.47 -11.74
C ASP A 315 15.14 16.63 -12.89
N ALA A 316 15.37 17.56 -13.83
CA ALA A 316 14.48 17.83 -14.95
C ALA A 316 14.44 16.69 -15.98
N ILE A 317 13.27 16.51 -16.62
CA ILE A 317 13.10 15.57 -17.73
C ILE A 317 13.83 16.08 -18.98
N ASN A 318 14.54 15.22 -19.70
CA ASN A 318 15.38 15.66 -20.83
C ASN A 318 14.54 16.18 -22.00
N THR A 319 13.38 15.57 -22.24
CA THR A 319 12.37 16.07 -23.19
C THR A 319 11.07 16.39 -22.45
N PRO A 320 10.83 17.66 -22.10
CA PRO A 320 9.54 18.17 -21.63
C PRO A 320 8.36 17.65 -22.47
N ARG A 321 7.32 17.16 -21.80
CA ARG A 321 6.20 16.46 -22.43
C ARG A 321 4.92 16.48 -21.58
N ALA A 322 3.78 16.35 -22.24
CA ALA A 322 2.47 16.07 -21.65
C ALA A 322 1.73 15.02 -22.49
N TRP A 323 0.64 14.43 -22.00
CA TRP A 323 -0.16 13.41 -22.71
C TRP A 323 0.65 12.16 -23.10
N PHE A 324 1.62 11.77 -22.27
CA PHE A 324 2.53 10.64 -22.50
C PHE A 324 2.06 9.37 -21.79
N GLY A 325 2.37 8.22 -22.36
CA GLY A 325 2.18 6.94 -21.67
C GLY A 325 3.19 6.84 -20.54
N SER A 326 2.74 6.50 -19.33
CA SER A 326 3.63 6.32 -18.17
C SER A 326 3.23 5.15 -17.28
N ALA A 327 4.23 4.50 -16.70
CA ALA A 327 4.07 3.46 -15.68
C ALA A 327 5.34 3.33 -14.85
N SER A 328 5.23 2.68 -13.68
CA SER A 328 6.35 2.51 -12.75
C SER A 328 6.50 1.06 -12.30
N VAL A 329 7.74 0.68 -11.99
CA VAL A 329 8.11 -0.60 -11.39
C VAL A 329 9.19 -0.35 -10.33
N GLY A 330 8.86 -0.63 -9.06
CA GLY A 330 9.75 -0.33 -7.93
C GLY A 330 10.10 1.15 -7.82
N GLU A 331 11.40 1.46 -7.73
CA GLU A 331 11.95 2.82 -7.75
C GLU A 331 12.05 3.48 -9.13
N LYS A 332 11.59 2.82 -10.19
CA LYS A 332 11.77 3.32 -11.56
C LYS A 332 10.44 3.67 -12.22
N ALA A 333 10.41 4.82 -12.86
CA ALA A 333 9.30 5.31 -13.66
C ALA A 333 9.72 5.41 -15.12
N TYR A 334 8.81 5.09 -16.02
CA TYR A 334 9.03 5.10 -17.46
C TYR A 334 7.98 5.98 -18.11
N VAL A 335 8.41 6.84 -19.03
CA VAL A 335 7.55 7.74 -19.81
C VAL A 335 7.89 7.61 -21.29
N ALA A 336 6.89 7.65 -22.16
CA ALA A 336 7.09 7.54 -23.60
C ALA A 336 6.02 8.29 -24.40
N GLY A 337 6.46 8.91 -25.49
CA GLY A 337 5.60 9.72 -26.35
C GLY A 337 5.14 11.01 -25.69
N GLY A 338 3.93 11.44 -26.01
CA GLY A 338 3.36 12.72 -25.61
C GLY A 338 3.55 13.83 -26.64
N LEU A 339 3.09 15.02 -26.27
CA LEU A 339 3.31 16.28 -26.98
C LEU A 339 4.41 17.08 -26.29
N ASP A 340 5.20 17.81 -27.07
CA ASP A 340 6.10 18.85 -26.56
C ASP A 340 5.33 20.03 -25.93
N PRO A 341 5.99 20.96 -25.19
CA PRO A 341 5.29 22.07 -24.53
C PRO A 341 4.58 23.06 -25.46
N SER A 342 4.95 23.11 -26.75
CA SER A 342 4.20 23.85 -27.78
C SER A 342 2.88 23.16 -28.18
N GLY A 343 2.73 21.86 -27.91
CA GLY A 343 1.58 21.06 -28.31
C GLY A 343 1.57 20.71 -29.80
N THR A 344 2.69 20.86 -30.49
CA THR A 344 2.79 20.75 -31.96
C THR A 344 3.62 19.56 -32.41
N ASN A 345 4.61 19.14 -31.64
CA ASN A 345 5.44 17.99 -31.97
C ASN A 345 4.99 16.76 -31.18
N VAL A 346 4.55 15.71 -31.89
CA VAL A 346 4.26 14.40 -31.28
C VAL A 346 5.58 13.64 -31.14
N LEU A 347 5.88 13.22 -29.91
CA LEU A 347 7.14 12.59 -29.57
C LEU A 347 7.09 11.07 -29.79
N SER A 348 8.23 10.48 -30.15
CA SER A 348 8.49 9.03 -30.04
C SER A 348 9.54 8.71 -28.96
N THR A 349 10.20 9.73 -28.39
CA THR A 349 11.25 9.52 -27.38
C THR A 349 10.66 8.93 -26.09
N ALA A 350 11.48 8.17 -25.38
CA ALA A 350 11.14 7.58 -24.09
C ALA A 350 12.27 7.83 -23.09
N GLU A 351 11.93 7.90 -21.80
CA GLU A 351 12.86 8.19 -20.71
C GLU A 351 12.51 7.35 -19.47
N MET A 352 13.53 7.04 -18.68
CA MET A 352 13.40 6.36 -17.40
C MET A 352 13.86 7.30 -16.27
N TYR A 353 13.01 7.55 -15.30
CA TYR A 353 13.37 8.19 -14.03
C TYR A 353 13.73 7.13 -12.99
N ASP A 354 14.82 7.36 -12.26
CA ASP A 354 15.20 6.59 -11.07
C ASP A 354 14.99 7.47 -9.83
N SER A 355 14.10 7.06 -8.91
CA SER A 355 13.74 7.87 -7.73
C SER A 355 14.75 7.79 -6.58
N GLU A 356 15.78 6.95 -6.69
CA GLU A 356 16.88 6.90 -5.71
C GLU A 356 18.02 7.86 -6.08
N THR A 357 18.23 8.12 -7.37
CA THR A 357 19.23 9.10 -7.86
C THR A 357 18.61 10.42 -8.35
N HIS A 358 17.29 10.47 -8.50
CA HIS A 358 16.50 11.55 -9.10
C HIS A 358 16.86 11.91 -10.56
N THR A 359 17.51 10.99 -11.28
CA THR A 359 17.99 11.24 -12.66
C THR A 359 17.06 10.68 -13.73
N TRP A 360 16.80 11.46 -14.78
CA TRP A 360 16.17 11.00 -16.02
C TRP A 360 17.22 10.47 -17.02
N THR A 361 17.08 9.21 -17.43
CA THR A 361 17.94 8.56 -18.44
C THR A 361 17.16 8.37 -19.75
N PRO A 362 17.65 8.88 -20.89
CA PRO A 362 17.06 8.60 -22.19
C PRO A 362 17.06 7.10 -22.53
N LEU A 363 15.94 6.64 -23.09
CA LEU A 363 15.77 5.31 -23.66
C LEU A 363 15.77 5.40 -25.19
N PRO A 364 15.94 4.27 -25.91
CA PRO A 364 15.63 4.20 -27.34
C PRO A 364 14.20 4.72 -27.60
N SER A 365 14.00 5.44 -28.70
CA SER A 365 12.68 5.90 -29.11
C SER A 365 11.78 4.75 -29.57
N MET A 366 10.47 4.91 -29.39
CA MET A 366 9.44 4.09 -30.01
C MET A 366 9.53 4.15 -31.54
N ASN A 367 9.00 3.13 -32.20
CA ASN A 367 8.90 3.05 -33.66
C ASN A 367 7.87 4.07 -34.20
N ARG A 368 6.82 4.38 -33.42
CA ARG A 368 5.77 5.34 -33.80
C ARG A 368 5.64 6.44 -32.76
N ALA A 369 5.69 7.69 -33.22
CA ALA A 369 5.36 8.84 -32.38
C ALA A 369 3.86 8.83 -32.03
N ARG A 370 3.55 9.08 -30.75
CA ARG A 370 2.18 9.01 -30.23
C ARG A 370 1.96 9.94 -29.02
N TYR A 371 0.75 10.48 -28.87
CA TYR A 371 0.30 11.21 -27.67
C TYR A 371 -1.11 10.79 -27.27
N GLY A 372 -1.57 11.13 -26.06
CA GLY A 372 -2.87 10.68 -25.53
C GLY A 372 -2.91 9.16 -25.30
N CYS A 373 -1.75 8.55 -25.07
CA CYS A 373 -1.56 7.11 -24.91
C CYS A 373 -1.34 6.75 -23.44
N SER A 374 -1.55 5.47 -23.10
CA SER A 374 -1.43 4.99 -21.71
C SER A 374 -0.28 4.03 -21.54
N GLY A 375 0.40 4.11 -20.39
CA GLY A 375 1.49 3.22 -20.02
C GLY A 375 1.03 2.10 -19.08
N ALA A 376 1.64 0.92 -19.20
CA ALA A 376 1.42 -0.20 -18.29
C ALA A 376 2.69 -1.05 -18.13
N PHE A 377 2.87 -1.69 -16.97
CA PHE A 377 3.88 -2.73 -16.77
C PHE A 377 3.22 -4.09 -16.66
N MET A 378 3.56 -5.00 -17.57
CA MET A 378 3.19 -6.44 -17.52
C MET A 378 4.31 -7.26 -18.16
N ASP A 379 4.37 -8.56 -17.91
CA ASP A 379 5.33 -9.51 -18.51
C ASP A 379 6.81 -9.06 -18.44
N GLY A 380 7.17 -8.28 -17.40
CA GLY A 380 8.50 -7.69 -17.23
C GLY A 380 8.86 -6.57 -18.21
N LYS A 381 7.90 -6.05 -18.98
CA LYS A 381 8.08 -5.02 -20.01
C LYS A 381 7.21 -3.79 -19.78
N PHE A 382 7.63 -2.66 -20.35
CA PHE A 382 6.84 -1.43 -20.38
C PHE A 382 6.04 -1.34 -21.68
N TYR A 383 4.72 -1.26 -21.58
CA TYR A 383 3.80 -1.15 -22.73
C TYR A 383 3.27 0.26 -22.84
N VAL A 384 3.15 0.76 -24.07
CA VAL A 384 2.53 2.05 -24.41
C VAL A 384 1.42 1.79 -25.42
N ILE A 385 0.19 2.09 -25.04
CA ILE A 385 -1.01 1.58 -25.68
C ILE A 385 -1.88 2.72 -26.19
N GLY A 386 -2.34 2.59 -27.44
CA GLY A 386 -3.27 3.54 -28.06
C GLY A 386 -2.68 4.91 -28.37
N GLY A 387 -3.57 5.90 -28.42
CA GLY A 387 -3.30 7.31 -28.61
C GLY A 387 -3.32 7.74 -30.07
N TYR A 388 -2.79 8.93 -30.33
CA TYR A 388 -2.86 9.63 -31.60
C TYR A 388 -1.49 9.79 -32.21
N SER A 389 -1.40 9.51 -33.51
CA SER A 389 -0.21 9.77 -34.33
C SER A 389 0.01 11.27 -34.59
N SER A 390 1.17 11.62 -35.19
CA SER A 390 1.47 12.97 -35.67
C SER A 390 0.51 13.51 -36.73
N SER A 391 -0.28 12.66 -37.40
CA SER A 391 -1.35 13.06 -38.31
C SER A 391 -2.74 13.09 -37.64
N HIS A 392 -2.78 13.07 -36.29
CA HIS A 392 -4.00 13.03 -35.47
C HIS A 392 -4.90 11.80 -35.69
N GLN A 393 -4.40 10.75 -36.36
CA GLN A 393 -5.11 9.49 -36.52
C GLN A 393 -4.98 8.63 -35.26
N VAL A 394 -6.10 8.05 -34.80
CA VAL A 394 -6.17 7.04 -33.73
C VAL A 394 -5.26 5.86 -34.06
N LEU A 395 -4.49 5.40 -33.09
CA LEU A 395 -3.59 4.25 -33.19
C LEU A 395 -4.25 3.05 -32.52
N THR A 396 -4.58 2.01 -33.28
CA THR A 396 -5.04 0.73 -32.71
C THR A 396 -3.91 -0.14 -32.16
N CYS A 397 -2.65 0.21 -32.43
CA CYS A 397 -1.47 -0.55 -32.02
C CYS A 397 -0.88 -0.05 -30.69
N GLY A 398 -0.29 -0.96 -29.93
CA GLY A 398 0.60 -0.66 -28.81
C GLY A 398 2.06 -0.89 -29.18
N GLU A 399 2.96 -0.54 -28.28
CA GLU A 399 4.39 -0.89 -28.36
C GLU A 399 4.88 -1.38 -27.00
N GLU A 400 5.66 -2.46 -26.99
CA GLU A 400 6.35 -2.96 -25.79
C GLU A 400 7.84 -2.62 -25.85
N TYR A 401 8.39 -2.15 -24.73
CA TYR A 401 9.82 -2.00 -24.50
C TYR A 401 10.32 -3.15 -23.64
N ASP A 402 11.19 -3.98 -24.20
CA ASP A 402 11.90 -5.01 -23.43
C ASP A 402 13.07 -4.37 -22.68
N LEU A 403 13.05 -4.43 -21.35
CA LEU A 403 14.05 -3.80 -20.48
C LEU A 403 15.43 -4.46 -20.61
N ASN A 404 15.51 -5.73 -21.01
CA ASN A 404 16.76 -6.48 -21.15
C ASN A 404 17.38 -6.28 -22.53
N LEU A 405 16.57 -6.40 -23.59
CA LEU A 405 17.00 -6.20 -24.98
C LEU A 405 17.19 -4.71 -25.32
N ARG A 406 16.57 -3.82 -24.52
CA ARG A 406 16.54 -2.36 -24.74
C ARG A 406 16.02 -2.00 -26.13
N SER A 407 14.89 -2.60 -26.51
CA SER A 407 14.29 -2.46 -27.84
C SER A 407 12.78 -2.40 -27.78
N TRP A 408 12.17 -1.64 -28.69
CA TRP A 408 10.72 -1.54 -28.86
C TRP A 408 10.19 -2.51 -29.93
N ARG A 409 9.05 -3.15 -29.65
CA ARG A 409 8.30 -3.98 -30.59
C ARG A 409 6.86 -3.47 -30.72
N VAL A 410 6.39 -3.28 -31.96
CA VAL A 410 4.98 -2.92 -32.25
C VAL A 410 4.08 -4.14 -32.06
N ILE A 411 2.91 -3.90 -31.47
CA ILE A 411 1.85 -4.89 -31.26
C ILE A 411 0.58 -4.35 -31.91
N ASP A 412 0.22 -4.93 -33.05
CA ASP A 412 -0.98 -4.52 -33.77
C ASP A 412 -2.26 -4.84 -32.99
N ASN A 413 -3.26 -3.97 -33.15
CA ASN A 413 -4.60 -4.07 -32.55
C ASN A 413 -4.70 -4.07 -31.02
N MET A 414 -3.59 -3.81 -30.30
CA MET A 414 -3.55 -3.77 -28.83
C MET A 414 -4.57 -2.82 -28.16
N SER A 415 -5.03 -1.74 -28.80
CA SER A 415 -6.13 -0.90 -28.30
C SER A 415 -7.41 -0.99 -29.14
N GLN A 416 -7.47 -1.90 -30.12
CA GLN A 416 -8.66 -2.08 -30.95
C GLN A 416 -9.84 -2.58 -30.09
N GLY A 417 -10.89 -1.77 -29.99
CA GLY A 417 -12.05 -2.06 -29.14
C GLY A 417 -12.05 -1.36 -27.77
N LEU A 418 -11.07 -0.47 -27.53
CA LEU A 418 -11.17 0.60 -26.54
C LEU A 418 -11.75 1.88 -27.18
N ASN A 419 -12.50 2.67 -26.42
CA ASN A 419 -13.10 3.91 -26.90
C ASN A 419 -12.12 5.10 -26.75
N GLU A 420 -11.27 5.32 -27.77
CA GLU A 420 -10.35 6.46 -27.81
C GLU A 420 -11.02 7.69 -28.48
N THR A 421 -11.41 8.67 -27.67
CA THR A 421 -11.99 9.95 -28.15
C THR A 421 -10.95 11.07 -28.15
N PHE A 422 -10.89 11.87 -29.22
CA PHE A 422 -9.78 12.82 -29.47
C PHE A 422 -9.56 13.87 -28.35
N ALA A 423 -10.61 14.18 -27.58
CA ALA A 423 -10.56 15.11 -26.44
C ALA A 423 -10.72 14.40 -25.08
N GLY A 424 -10.88 13.08 -25.06
CA GLY A 424 -11.04 12.29 -23.85
C GLY A 424 -9.73 11.96 -23.15
N ALA A 425 -9.86 11.32 -22.00
CA ALA A 425 -8.77 10.73 -21.25
C ALA A 425 -8.05 9.65 -22.10
N PRO A 426 -6.73 9.47 -21.92
CA PRO A 426 -6.04 8.29 -22.42
C PRO A 426 -6.71 7.01 -21.91
N PRO A 427 -6.55 5.85 -22.61
CA PRO A 427 -7.11 4.57 -22.19
C PRO A 427 -6.93 4.30 -20.69
N LEU A 428 -8.02 4.11 -19.95
CA LEU A 428 -7.96 3.93 -18.50
C LEU A 428 -7.53 2.50 -18.19
N LEU A 429 -6.22 2.27 -18.05
CA LEU A 429 -5.60 0.95 -17.90
C LEU A 429 -5.14 0.66 -16.46
N ALA A 430 -5.20 -0.62 -16.07
CA ALA A 430 -4.57 -1.15 -14.86
C ALA A 430 -4.11 -2.60 -15.08
N VAL A 431 -3.00 -2.98 -14.44
CA VAL A 431 -2.48 -4.36 -14.47
C VAL A 431 -2.57 -4.96 -13.08
N VAL A 432 -3.24 -6.10 -12.95
CA VAL A 432 -3.40 -6.86 -11.71
C VAL A 432 -3.10 -8.33 -12.00
N ASN A 433 -2.32 -8.98 -11.15
CA ASN A 433 -1.90 -10.38 -11.34
C ASN A 433 -1.28 -10.66 -12.73
N ASN A 434 -0.56 -9.67 -13.26
CA ASN A 434 0.03 -9.65 -14.61
C ASN A 434 -0.98 -9.59 -15.78
N GLU A 435 -2.28 -9.53 -15.51
CA GLU A 435 -3.33 -9.35 -16.52
C GLU A 435 -3.70 -7.88 -16.70
N LEU A 436 -3.97 -7.48 -17.94
CA LEU A 436 -4.22 -6.09 -18.33
C LEU A 436 -5.72 -5.84 -18.49
N TYR A 437 -6.21 -4.87 -17.74
CA TYR A 437 -7.62 -4.45 -17.72
C TYR A 437 -7.77 -3.02 -18.23
N ALA A 438 -8.93 -2.73 -18.81
CA ALA A 438 -9.34 -1.39 -19.20
C ALA A 438 -10.73 -1.05 -18.64
N ALA A 439 -10.87 0.18 -18.15
CA ALA A 439 -12.17 0.80 -17.89
C ALA A 439 -12.60 1.58 -19.15
N ASP A 440 -13.50 1.00 -19.94
CA ASP A 440 -14.08 1.65 -21.12
C ASP A 440 -15.21 2.60 -20.69
N TYR A 441 -14.88 3.88 -20.61
CA TYR A 441 -15.77 4.98 -20.22
C TYR A 441 -16.77 5.41 -21.32
N SER A 442 -16.90 4.64 -22.42
CA SER A 442 -17.95 4.83 -23.41
C SER A 442 -19.36 4.67 -22.82
N GLU A 443 -20.39 4.89 -23.65
CA GLU A 443 -21.80 4.68 -23.26
C GLU A 443 -22.08 3.29 -22.71
N ASN A 444 -21.29 2.28 -23.09
CA ASN A 444 -21.41 0.92 -22.56
C ASN A 444 -20.88 0.78 -21.13
N ASN A 445 -19.93 1.61 -20.68
CA ASN A 445 -19.35 1.58 -19.34
C ASN A 445 -18.80 0.19 -18.95
N ASP A 446 -18.00 -0.40 -19.84
CA ASP A 446 -17.52 -1.79 -19.76
C ASP A 446 -16.19 -1.91 -19.01
N LEU A 447 -16.08 -2.92 -18.15
CA LEU A 447 -14.79 -3.47 -17.75
C LEU A 447 -14.33 -4.46 -18.82
N LYS A 448 -13.11 -4.28 -19.36
CA LYS A 448 -12.51 -5.18 -20.35
C LYS A 448 -11.21 -5.81 -19.84
N LEU A 449 -10.96 -7.03 -20.28
CA LEU A 449 -9.70 -7.78 -20.10
C LEU A 449 -9.03 -7.97 -21.47
N TYR A 450 -7.71 -7.86 -21.51
CA TYR A 450 -6.91 -8.04 -22.71
C TYR A 450 -6.44 -9.50 -22.87
N ASP A 451 -6.80 -10.13 -23.99
CA ASP A 451 -6.24 -11.40 -24.44
C ASP A 451 -4.89 -11.15 -25.13
N LYS A 452 -3.82 -11.63 -24.49
CA LYS A 452 -2.43 -11.49 -24.94
C LYS A 452 -2.04 -12.41 -26.11
N LEU A 453 -2.84 -13.43 -26.41
CA LEU A 453 -2.58 -14.37 -27.52
C LEU A 453 -3.18 -13.84 -28.82
N ASP A 454 -4.40 -13.31 -28.72
CA ASP A 454 -5.21 -12.87 -29.85
C ASP A 454 -5.13 -11.34 -30.12
N ASN A 455 -4.49 -10.59 -29.22
CA ASN A 455 -4.46 -9.12 -29.17
C ASN A 455 -5.86 -8.48 -29.17
N LYS A 456 -6.79 -8.99 -28.35
CA LYS A 456 -8.20 -8.56 -28.33
C LYS A 456 -8.67 -8.20 -26.93
N TRP A 457 -9.73 -7.39 -26.87
CA TRP A 457 -10.40 -7.04 -25.62
C TRP A 457 -11.72 -7.80 -25.46
N THR A 458 -11.89 -8.46 -24.31
CA THR A 458 -13.13 -9.14 -23.93
C THR A 458 -13.80 -8.37 -22.80
N THR A 459 -15.07 -8.02 -22.95
CA THR A 459 -15.87 -7.39 -21.88
C THR A 459 -16.18 -8.42 -20.78
N LEU A 460 -15.82 -8.10 -19.54
CA LEU A 460 -16.10 -8.92 -18.34
C LEU A 460 -17.39 -8.52 -17.62
N GLY A 461 -17.81 -7.27 -17.73
CA GLY A 461 -18.98 -6.74 -17.02
C GLY A 461 -19.07 -5.23 -17.07
N LYS A 462 -19.91 -4.63 -16.22
CA LYS A 462 -20.08 -3.18 -16.11
C LYS A 462 -19.25 -2.59 -14.98
N LEU A 463 -18.88 -1.32 -15.12
CA LEU A 463 -18.28 -0.52 -14.06
C LEU A 463 -19.38 0.03 -13.12
N PRO A 464 -19.11 0.18 -11.81
CA PRO A 464 -20.07 0.66 -10.81
C PRO A 464 -20.23 2.19 -10.81
N VAL A 465 -19.33 2.87 -11.52
CA VAL A 465 -19.26 4.33 -11.71
C VAL A 465 -19.16 4.63 -13.20
N GLN A 466 -19.58 5.81 -13.64
CA GLN A 466 -19.64 6.20 -15.05
C GLN A 466 -19.24 7.66 -15.25
N SER A 467 -18.49 7.91 -16.33
CA SER A 467 -18.21 9.26 -16.81
C SER A 467 -19.49 9.90 -17.35
N LYS A 468 -19.99 10.97 -16.69
CA LYS A 468 -21.23 11.63 -17.17
C LYS A 468 -20.99 12.48 -18.42
N ASP A 469 -19.77 13.02 -18.57
CA ASP A 469 -19.35 13.84 -19.71
C ASP A 469 -18.81 12.99 -20.89
N LYS A 470 -18.71 11.66 -20.70
CA LYS A 470 -18.28 10.65 -21.70
C LYS A 470 -16.86 10.87 -22.25
N ASP A 471 -16.06 11.65 -21.54
CA ASP A 471 -14.66 11.93 -21.84
C ASP A 471 -13.69 11.16 -20.93
N GLY A 472 -14.17 10.56 -19.84
CA GLY A 472 -13.37 9.77 -18.90
C GLY A 472 -12.48 10.58 -17.96
N TRP A 473 -12.48 11.92 -18.02
CA TRP A 473 -11.63 12.75 -17.14
C TRP A 473 -12.08 12.74 -15.68
N ASP A 474 -13.38 12.51 -15.45
CA ASP A 474 -14.00 12.34 -14.13
C ASP A 474 -13.92 10.89 -13.61
N MET A 475 -13.09 10.04 -14.22
CA MET A 475 -12.85 8.66 -13.79
C MET A 475 -11.37 8.41 -13.46
N GLY A 476 -11.14 7.51 -12.50
CA GLY A 476 -9.82 6.97 -12.17
C GLY A 476 -9.86 5.45 -12.18
N PHE A 477 -8.86 4.82 -12.80
CA PHE A 477 -8.73 3.36 -12.81
C PHE A 477 -7.28 2.97 -12.55
N ARG A 478 -7.04 2.18 -11.49
CA ARG A 478 -5.69 1.85 -11.00
C ARG A 478 -5.65 0.46 -10.37
N ALA A 479 -4.49 -0.18 -10.42
CA ALA A 479 -4.20 -1.35 -9.59
C ALA A 479 -3.81 -0.92 -8.16
N CYS A 480 -4.19 -1.72 -7.17
CA CYS A 480 -3.85 -1.53 -5.76
C CYS A 480 -3.58 -2.90 -5.12
N GLY A 481 -2.34 -3.38 -5.25
CA GLY A 481 -1.99 -4.75 -4.88
C GLY A 481 -2.64 -5.76 -5.83
N ASP A 482 -3.43 -6.68 -5.26
CA ASP A 482 -4.21 -7.71 -5.96
C ASP A 482 -5.57 -7.22 -6.48
N ARG A 483 -5.88 -5.92 -6.34
CA ARG A 483 -7.20 -5.35 -6.64
C ARG A 483 -7.17 -4.33 -7.76
N LEU A 484 -8.24 -4.31 -8.55
CA LEU A 484 -8.61 -3.19 -9.39
C LEU A 484 -9.40 -2.18 -8.55
N ILE A 485 -9.04 -0.91 -8.68
CA ILE A 485 -9.75 0.22 -8.09
C ILE A 485 -10.33 1.06 -9.21
N VAL A 486 -11.62 1.34 -9.13
CA VAL A 486 -12.30 2.30 -9.99
C VAL A 486 -12.89 3.43 -9.16
N ILE A 487 -12.71 4.65 -9.63
CA ILE A 487 -13.09 5.90 -8.97
C ILE A 487 -13.91 6.71 -9.96
N GLY A 488 -15.04 7.27 -9.55
CA GLY A 488 -15.87 8.09 -10.44
C GLY A 488 -17.21 8.46 -9.83
N ARG A 489 -18.06 9.10 -10.63
CA ARG A 489 -19.44 9.43 -10.23
C ARG A 489 -20.33 8.18 -10.25
N PRO A 490 -21.26 7.99 -9.29
CA PRO A 490 -22.11 6.79 -9.25
C PRO A 490 -23.02 6.69 -10.47
N ASN A 491 -23.33 5.47 -10.91
CA ASN A 491 -24.23 5.25 -12.07
C ASN A 491 -25.61 5.92 -11.86
N ASP A 492 -26.28 5.61 -10.76
CA ASP A 492 -27.70 5.95 -10.53
C ASP A 492 -27.94 7.19 -9.65
N SER A 493 -26.88 7.93 -9.27
CA SER A 493 -26.99 9.10 -8.40
C SER A 493 -27.17 10.40 -9.18
N THR A 494 -28.06 11.27 -8.68
CA THR A 494 -28.18 12.68 -9.07
C THR A 494 -27.29 13.62 -8.23
N ASP A 495 -26.61 13.10 -7.20
CA ASP A 495 -25.64 13.89 -6.43
C ASP A 495 -24.28 13.91 -7.16
N GLU A 496 -24.14 14.88 -8.06
CA GLU A 496 -22.91 15.14 -8.82
C GLU A 496 -21.71 15.57 -7.94
N LYS A 497 -21.90 15.76 -6.63
CA LYS A 497 -20.89 16.31 -5.70
C LYS A 497 -20.16 15.23 -4.90
N VAL A 498 -20.29 13.96 -5.28
CA VAL A 498 -19.59 12.83 -4.66
C VAL A 498 -18.98 11.93 -5.73
N VAL A 499 -17.77 11.46 -5.47
CA VAL A 499 -17.17 10.32 -6.17
C VAL A 499 -17.07 9.13 -5.23
N GLU A 500 -17.29 7.95 -5.78
CA GLU A 500 -17.18 6.67 -5.11
C GLU A 500 -15.86 5.99 -5.48
N LEU A 501 -15.30 5.25 -4.54
CA LEU A 501 -14.14 4.39 -4.73
C LEU A 501 -14.58 2.95 -4.52
N HIS A 502 -14.57 2.17 -5.60
CA HIS A 502 -14.93 0.76 -5.62
C HIS A 502 -13.71 -0.11 -5.86
N SER A 503 -13.66 -1.29 -5.25
CA SER A 503 -12.61 -2.30 -5.50
C SER A 503 -13.20 -3.62 -5.95
N TRP A 504 -12.50 -4.32 -6.83
CA TRP A 504 -12.75 -5.73 -7.15
C TRP A 504 -11.42 -6.48 -7.19
N THR A 505 -11.43 -7.74 -6.76
CA THR A 505 -10.25 -8.62 -6.77
C THR A 505 -10.49 -9.68 -7.85
N PRO A 506 -9.76 -9.67 -8.98
CA PRO A 506 -9.96 -10.66 -10.03
C PRO A 506 -9.62 -12.07 -9.56
N ASP A 507 -10.64 -12.93 -9.51
CA ASP A 507 -10.58 -14.32 -9.03
C ASP A 507 -11.01 -15.35 -10.09
N GLY A 508 -11.42 -14.88 -11.27
CA GLY A 508 -11.92 -15.68 -12.40
C GLY A 508 -13.44 -15.67 -12.55
N GLU A 509 -14.16 -15.16 -11.56
CA GLU A 509 -15.62 -15.00 -11.59
C GLU A 509 -16.02 -13.61 -12.16
N PRO A 510 -17.32 -13.39 -12.49
CA PRO A 510 -17.81 -12.09 -12.93
C PRO A 510 -17.54 -10.96 -11.89
N PRO A 511 -17.29 -9.72 -12.33
CA PRO A 511 -16.85 -8.66 -11.44
C PRO A 511 -17.92 -8.24 -10.42
N VAL A 512 -17.57 -8.35 -9.14
CA VAL A 512 -18.36 -7.85 -8.00
C VAL A 512 -17.61 -6.71 -7.34
N TRP A 513 -18.19 -5.52 -7.36
CA TRP A 513 -17.55 -4.29 -6.91
C TRP A 513 -17.94 -3.93 -5.47
N ASP A 514 -16.94 -3.82 -4.59
CA ASP A 514 -17.09 -3.38 -3.20
C ASP A 514 -16.86 -1.87 -3.07
N LEU A 515 -17.89 -1.11 -2.68
CA LEU A 515 -17.75 0.29 -2.28
C LEU A 515 -17.02 0.39 -0.92
N PHE A 516 -15.81 0.96 -0.90
CA PHE A 516 -15.01 1.07 0.32
C PHE A 516 -14.78 2.50 0.81
N ALA A 517 -14.95 3.51 -0.06
CA ALA A 517 -14.85 4.92 0.33
C ALA A 517 -15.63 5.84 -0.60
N THR A 518 -15.95 7.03 -0.10
CA THR A 518 -16.50 8.15 -0.88
C THR A 518 -15.71 9.43 -0.61
N ARG A 519 -15.73 10.37 -1.55
CA ARG A 519 -15.09 11.68 -1.41
C ARG A 519 -15.96 12.78 -2.02
N PRO A 520 -16.06 13.98 -1.41
CA PRO A 520 -16.68 15.12 -2.06
C PRO A 520 -15.95 15.47 -3.36
N TYR A 521 -16.71 15.61 -4.44
CA TYR A 521 -16.25 16.00 -5.76
C TYR A 521 -16.60 17.47 -6.02
N ARG A 522 -15.61 18.23 -6.47
CA ARG A 522 -15.72 19.64 -6.89
C ARG A 522 -14.82 19.90 -8.10
N GLY A 523 -14.60 18.84 -8.88
CA GLY A 523 -13.66 18.79 -9.99
C GLY A 523 -14.39 18.67 -11.32
N GLU A 524 -13.65 18.94 -12.39
CA GLU A 524 -13.94 18.48 -13.75
C GLU A 524 -13.06 17.25 -14.10
N ARG A 525 -12.00 17.01 -13.32
CA ARG A 525 -11.06 15.90 -13.51
C ARG A 525 -10.72 15.20 -12.19
N ILE A 526 -10.59 13.88 -12.24
CA ILE A 526 -9.96 13.07 -11.21
C ILE A 526 -8.50 12.83 -11.59
N VAL A 527 -7.59 13.04 -10.63
CA VAL A 527 -6.19 12.63 -10.76
C VAL A 527 -5.89 11.64 -9.64
N CYS A 528 -5.43 10.44 -9.99
CA CYS A 528 -5.16 9.38 -9.04
C CYS A 528 -3.85 8.62 -9.33
N ALA A 529 -3.17 8.24 -8.24
CA ALA A 529 -1.96 7.43 -8.23
C ALA A 529 -1.97 6.48 -7.03
N VAL A 530 -1.32 5.33 -7.12
CA VAL A 530 -1.24 4.36 -6.01
C VAL A 530 0.23 4.14 -5.67
N MET A 531 0.59 4.37 -4.40
CA MET A 531 1.96 4.18 -3.91
C MET A 531 2.06 2.90 -3.05
N GLY A 532 2.54 1.83 -3.68
CA GLY A 532 2.93 0.56 -3.06
C GLY A 532 4.38 0.61 -2.57
N CYS A 533 4.57 0.78 -1.25
CA CYS A 533 5.91 0.94 -0.64
C CYS A 533 6.05 0.19 0.70
#